data_AF-A0A645A2U4-F1
#
_entry.id   AF-A0A645A2U4-F1
#
_cell.length_a   1.000
_cell.length_b   1.000
_cell.length_c   1.000
_cell.angle_alpha   90.00
_cell.angle_beta   90.00
_cell.angle_gamma   90.00
#
_symmetry.space_group_name_H-M   'P 1'
#
loop_
_entity.id
_entity.type
_entity.pdbx_description
1 polymer ?
#
loop_
_entity_poly.entity_id
_entity_poly.type
_entity_poly.pdbx_seq_one_letter_code
_entity_poly.pdbx_strand_id
1 'polypeptide(L)'
;MLSTKKLNSREREKFIKQFETNLFREFEKPLRKMTISQGKLLLKLIDREIGQSSYYLIRNYRGGAAAGFWQGVARIFGSDLKKPYDRFGEDKITEELVQMYKRGSFEYLYYSMFN
;
A
#
# COMPACT_ATOMS: atom_id res chain seq x y z
N MET A 1 -20.04 -26.31 -10.97
CA MET A 1 -19.22 -26.95 -9.90
C MET A 1 -17.77 -26.47 -10.05
N LEU A 2 -17.42 -25.33 -9.44
CA LEU A 2 -16.00 -25.02 -9.20
C LEU A 2 -15.60 -25.84 -7.99
N SER A 3 -14.93 -26.97 -8.25
CA SER A 3 -14.41 -27.86 -7.22
C SER A 3 -13.55 -27.04 -6.26
N THR A 4 -14.07 -26.78 -5.06
CA THR A 4 -13.33 -26.21 -3.93
C THR A 4 -12.30 -27.25 -3.48
N LYS A 5 -11.26 -27.45 -4.29
CA LYS A 5 -10.05 -28.11 -3.85
C LYS A 5 -9.49 -27.21 -2.75
N LYS A 6 -9.66 -27.64 -1.50
CA LYS A 6 -9.12 -26.96 -0.31
C LYS A 6 -7.60 -26.91 -0.51
N LEU A 7 -7.08 -25.79 -1.00
CA LEU A 7 -5.65 -25.62 -1.23
C LEU A 7 -4.93 -25.98 0.07
N ASN A 8 -3.98 -26.92 -0.01
CA ASN A 8 -3.16 -27.20 1.15
C ASN A 8 -2.37 -25.93 1.52
N SER A 9 -1.85 -25.84 2.75
CA SER A 9 -1.17 -24.62 3.23
C SER A 9 -0.06 -24.13 2.28
N ARG A 10 0.65 -25.05 1.61
CA ARG A 10 1.70 -24.73 0.64
C ARG A 10 1.15 -24.22 -0.70
N GLU A 11 0.09 -24.84 -1.22
CA GLU A 11 -0.58 -24.39 -2.46
C GLU A 11 -1.21 -23.00 -2.26
N ARG A 12 -1.81 -22.75 -1.10
CA ARG A 12 -2.34 -21.43 -0.72
C ARG A 12 -1.25 -20.38 -0.63
N GLU A 13 -0.15 -20.69 0.05
CA GLU A 13 1.01 -19.79 0.17
C GLU A 13 1.61 -19.47 -1.21
N LYS A 14 1.76 -20.48 -2.08
CA LYS A 14 2.25 -20.29 -3.45
C LYS A 14 1.33 -19.40 -4.28
N PHE A 15 0.02 -19.62 -4.19
CA PHE A 15 -0.98 -18.79 -4.88
C PHE A 15 -0.91 -17.33 -4.43
N ILE A 16 -0.87 -17.08 -3.11
CA ILE A 16 -0.75 -15.72 -2.55
C ILE A 16 0.53 -15.06 -3.05
N LYS A 17 1.68 -15.74 -2.96
CA LYS A 17 2.97 -15.21 -3.45
C LYS A 17 2.95 -14.88 -4.94
N GLN A 18 2.33 -15.72 -5.75
CA GLN A 18 2.21 -15.50 -7.19
C GLN A 18 1.32 -14.30 -7.50
N PHE A 19 0.18 -14.19 -6.81
CA PHE A 19 -0.72 -13.05 -6.93
C PHE A 19 -0.03 -11.74 -6.54
N GLU A 20 0.64 -11.70 -5.38
CA GLU A 20 1.42 -10.55 -4.93
C GLU A 20 2.49 -10.16 -5.96
N THR A 21 3.23 -11.14 -6.48
CA THR A 21 4.27 -10.90 -7.51
C THR A 21 3.69 -10.28 -8.77
N ASN A 22 2.55 -10.78 -9.24
CA ASN A 22 1.89 -10.26 -10.44
C ASN A 22 1.37 -8.84 -10.22
N LEU A 23 0.74 -8.59 -9.07
CA LEU A 23 0.26 -7.27 -8.65
C LEU A 23 1.43 -6.27 -8.64
N PHE A 24 2.54 -6.61 -8.00
CA PHE A 24 3.70 -5.72 -7.94
C PHE A 24 4.34 -5.48 -9.31
N ARG A 25 4.35 -6.46 -10.22
CA ARG A 25 4.83 -6.28 -11.59
C ARG A 25 3.96 -5.29 -12.36
N GLU A 26 2.64 -5.35 -12.18
CA GLU A 26 1.70 -4.42 -12.80
C GLU A 26 1.93 -2.97 -12.32
N PHE A 27 2.13 -2.80 -11.02
CA PHE A 27 2.36 -1.48 -10.41
C PHE A 27 3.84 -1.05 -10.40
N GLU A 28 4.76 -1.82 -10.97
CA GLU A 28 6.20 -1.53 -10.93
C GLU A 28 6.55 -0.17 -11.55
N LYS A 29 6.02 0.11 -12.75
CA LYS A 29 6.26 1.38 -13.46
C LYS A 29 5.83 2.61 -12.66
N PRO A 30 4.58 2.70 -12.14
CA PRO A 30 4.19 3.85 -11.32
C PRO A 30 4.98 3.91 -10.00
N LEU A 31 5.25 2.77 -9.34
CA LEU A 31 6.05 2.75 -8.10
C LEU A 31 7.46 3.33 -8.29
N ARG A 32 8.11 3.03 -9.42
CA ARG A 32 9.43 3.59 -9.75
C ARG A 32 9.43 5.11 -9.96
N LYS A 33 8.29 5.68 -10.35
CA LYS A 33 8.13 7.14 -10.58
C LYS A 33 7.67 7.90 -9.34
N MET A 34 7.29 7.20 -8.27
CA MET A 34 6.83 7.85 -7.04
C MET A 34 7.97 8.57 -6.33
N THR A 35 7.65 9.74 -5.78
CA THR A 35 8.51 10.37 -4.79
C THR A 35 8.43 9.62 -3.46
N ILE A 36 9.41 9.86 -2.59
CA ILE A 36 9.44 9.29 -1.24
C ILE A 36 8.15 9.62 -0.46
N SER A 37 7.65 10.85 -0.55
CA SER A 37 6.46 11.29 0.16
C SER A 37 5.19 10.60 -0.34
N GLN A 38 5.09 10.37 -1.65
CA GLN A 38 4.00 9.60 -2.25
C GLN A 38 4.05 8.13 -1.81
N GLY A 39 5.25 7.54 -1.76
CA GLY A 39 5.46 6.19 -1.24
C GLY A 39 5.06 6.06 0.24
N LYS A 40 5.38 7.06 1.06
CA LYS A 40 4.95 7.14 2.47
C LYS A 40 3.43 7.15 2.60
N LEU A 41 2.75 8.00 1.83
CA LEU A 41 1.28 8.06 1.82
C LEU A 41 0.66 6.73 1.39
N LEU A 42 1.16 6.11 0.31
CA LEU A 42 0.70 4.80 -0.15
C LEU A 42 0.78 3.75 0.96
N LEU A 43 1.90 3.71 1.68
CA LEU A 43 2.12 2.73 2.74
C LEU A 43 1.21 2.94 3.96
N LYS A 44 0.88 4.20 4.27
CA LYS A 44 -0.15 4.56 5.26
C LYS A 44 -1.54 4.10 4.82
N LEU A 45 -1.91 4.31 3.56
CA LEU A 45 -3.21 3.89 3.02
C LEU A 45 -3.35 2.36 2.97
N ILE A 46 -2.28 1.63 2.67
CA ILE A 46 -2.27 0.16 2.74
C ILE A 46 -2.48 -0.32 4.18
N ASP A 47 -1.75 0.28 5.15
CA ASP A 47 -1.91 -0.04 6.57
C ASP A 47 -3.33 0.26 7.06
N ARG A 48 -3.92 1.39 6.63
CA ARG A 48 -5.32 1.75 6.90
C ARG A 48 -6.33 0.69 6.44
N GLU A 49 -6.16 0.11 5.25
CA GLU A 49 -7.13 -0.84 4.68
C GLU A 49 -6.95 -2.27 5.23
N ILE A 50 -5.72 -2.67 5.56
CA ILE A 50 -5.40 -4.05 5.93
C ILE A 50 -5.19 -4.22 7.45
N GLY A 51 -4.98 -3.11 8.19
CA GLY A 51 -4.70 -3.12 9.62
C GLY A 51 -3.38 -3.79 9.99
N GLN A 52 -2.47 -3.92 9.02
CA GLN A 52 -1.15 -4.49 9.20
C GLN A 52 -0.11 -3.52 8.64
N SER A 53 0.92 -3.26 9.46
CA SER A 53 2.03 -2.41 9.06
C SER A 53 2.58 -2.87 7.73
N SER A 54 2.45 -2.01 6.73
CA SER A 54 2.87 -2.25 5.35
C SER A 54 4.37 -2.57 5.23
N TYR A 55 5.17 -2.27 6.26
CA TYR A 55 6.54 -2.79 6.43
C TYR A 55 6.67 -4.31 6.26
N TYR A 56 5.70 -5.09 6.75
CA TYR A 56 5.72 -6.56 6.62
C TYR A 56 5.59 -7.00 5.16
N LEU A 57 4.84 -6.27 4.33
CA LEU A 57 4.78 -6.50 2.88
C LEU A 57 6.15 -6.25 2.24
N ILE A 58 6.82 -5.15 2.60
CA ILE A 58 8.15 -4.79 2.06
C ILE A 58 9.22 -5.82 2.42
N ARG A 59 9.25 -6.23 3.70
CA ARG A 59 10.25 -7.19 4.20
C ARG A 59 10.09 -8.58 3.60
N ASN A 60 8.87 -8.99 3.30
CA ASN A 60 8.57 -10.32 2.75
C ASN A 60 8.62 -10.36 1.21
N TYR A 61 8.61 -9.20 0.55
CA TYR A 61 8.73 -9.14 -0.90
C TYR A 61 10.17 -9.43 -1.35
N ARG A 62 10.38 -10.64 -1.88
CA ARG A 62 11.67 -11.12 -2.41
C ARG A 62 11.81 -10.96 -3.94
N GLY A 63 10.99 -10.12 -4.57
CA GLY A 63 10.93 -9.96 -6.04
C GLY A 63 11.60 -8.68 -6.57
N GLY A 64 12.53 -8.81 -7.51
CA GLY A 64 13.42 -7.74 -8.00
C GLY A 64 12.84 -6.69 -8.97
N ALA A 65 11.61 -6.21 -8.78
CA ALA A 65 10.95 -5.23 -9.68
C ALA A 65 10.98 -3.78 -9.14
N ALA A 66 10.67 -3.59 -7.85
CA ALA A 66 10.60 -2.28 -7.21
C ALA A 66 11.77 -2.01 -6.24
N ALA A 67 12.92 -2.65 -6.44
CA ALA A 67 14.04 -2.64 -5.50
C ALA A 67 14.53 -1.22 -5.13
N GLY A 68 14.54 -0.28 -6.08
CA GLY A 68 14.92 1.12 -5.82
C GLY A 68 13.93 1.87 -4.93
N PHE A 69 12.63 1.72 -5.20
CA PHE A 69 11.56 2.27 -4.37
C PHE A 69 11.62 1.66 -2.97
N TRP A 70 11.71 0.33 -2.86
CA TRP A 70 11.76 -0.36 -1.58
C TRP A 70 13.02 -0.06 -0.76
N GLN A 71 14.19 0.11 -1.40
CA GLN A 71 15.39 0.57 -0.71
C GLN A 71 15.28 2.04 -0.26
N GLY A 72 14.72 2.91 -1.10
CA GLY A 72 14.50 4.31 -0.76
C GLY A 72 13.55 4.47 0.42
N VAL A 73 12.43 3.75 0.38
CA VAL A 73 11.48 3.62 1.49
C VAL A 73 12.22 3.04 2.71
N ALA A 74 12.79 1.84 2.65
CA ALA A 74 13.49 1.19 3.77
C ALA A 74 14.55 2.05 4.47
N ARG A 75 15.33 2.87 3.72
CA ARG A 75 16.34 3.78 4.29
C ARG A 75 15.76 4.89 5.16
N ILE A 76 14.55 5.33 4.85
CA ILE A 76 13.87 6.43 5.54
C ILE A 76 12.85 5.87 6.54
N PHE A 77 12.53 4.59 6.38
CA PHE A 77 11.58 3.79 7.14
C PHE A 77 12.30 3.24 8.40
N GLY A 78 12.61 4.16 9.32
CA GLY A 78 13.10 3.90 10.67
C GLY A 78 11.95 3.68 11.67
N SER A 79 11.94 4.41 12.79
CA SER A 79 10.97 4.27 13.89
C SER A 79 9.51 4.61 13.53
N ASP A 80 9.26 5.56 12.61
CA ASP A 80 7.91 6.06 12.26
C ASP A 80 6.98 5.03 11.62
N LEU A 81 7.57 3.99 11.06
CA LEU A 81 6.92 3.01 10.22
C LEU A 81 6.20 1.91 11.00
N LYS A 82 6.65 1.68 12.23
CA LYS A 82 6.00 0.78 13.19
C LYS A 82 4.76 1.42 13.76
N LYS A 83 4.59 2.74 13.58
CA LYS A 83 3.42 3.45 14.03
C LYS A 83 2.27 3.07 13.09
N PRO A 84 1.20 2.46 13.63
CA PRO A 84 0.04 2.16 12.83
C PRO A 84 -0.63 3.47 12.39
N TYR A 85 -1.38 3.38 11.30
CA TYR A 85 -2.21 4.46 10.80
C TYR A 85 -3.10 5.04 11.92
N ASP A 86 -2.93 6.32 12.21
CA ASP A 86 -3.59 6.99 13.32
C ASP A 86 -4.67 7.96 12.82
N ARG A 87 -5.86 7.40 12.57
CA ARG A 87 -7.01 8.13 12.04
C ARG A 87 -7.51 9.28 12.93
N PHE A 88 -7.14 9.31 14.21
CA PHE A 88 -7.59 10.32 15.17
C PHE A 88 -6.49 11.31 15.56
N GLY A 89 -5.22 10.95 15.38
CA GLY A 89 -4.07 11.82 15.59
C GLY A 89 -3.42 12.25 14.27
N GLU A 90 -2.21 11.75 14.02
CA GLU A 90 -1.32 12.29 12.99
C GLU A 90 -1.84 12.11 11.55
N ASP A 91 -2.69 11.12 11.30
CA ASP A 91 -3.23 10.84 9.97
C ASP A 91 -4.64 11.40 9.76
N LYS A 92 -5.17 12.19 10.70
CA LYS A 92 -6.53 12.73 10.65
C LYS A 92 -6.86 13.45 9.33
N ILE A 93 -5.97 14.32 8.84
CA ILE A 93 -6.18 15.02 7.56
C ILE A 93 -6.26 14.03 6.40
N THR A 94 -5.40 13.01 6.40
CA THR A 94 -5.42 11.96 5.38
C THR A 94 -6.72 11.16 5.47
N GLU A 95 -7.20 10.85 6.68
CA GLU A 95 -8.48 10.15 6.87
C GLU A 95 -9.65 10.99 6.34
N GLU A 96 -9.66 12.30 6.59
CA GLU A 96 -10.68 13.22 6.04
C GLU A 96 -10.70 13.17 4.51
N LEU A 97 -9.54 13.26 3.86
CA LEU A 97 -9.43 13.17 2.40
C LEU A 97 -9.93 11.80 1.87
N VAL A 98 -9.59 10.71 2.56
CA VAL A 98 -10.08 9.36 2.20
C VAL A 98 -11.59 9.27 2.37
N GLN A 99 -12.17 9.85 3.43
CA GLN A 99 -13.61 9.88 3.65
C GLN A 99 -14.32 10.70 2.57
N MET A 100 -13.76 11.85 2.17
CA MET A 100 -14.27 12.64 1.04
C MET A 100 -14.24 11.85 -0.26
N TYR A 101 -13.15 11.11 -0.51
CA TYR A 101 -13.03 10.25 -1.69
C TYR A 101 -14.12 9.17 -1.70
N LYS A 102 -14.30 8.47 -0.57
CA LYS A 102 -15.32 7.41 -0.43
C LYS A 102 -16.76 7.93 -0.59
N ARG A 103 -17.02 9.20 -0.26
CA ARG A 103 -18.33 9.85 -0.39
C ARG A 103 -18.52 10.56 -1.73
N GLY A 104 -17.52 10.55 -2.62
CA GLY A 104 -17.56 11.22 -3.92
C GLY A 104 -17.38 12.74 -3.86
N SER A 105 -17.11 13.33 -2.70
CA SER A 105 -16.94 14.78 -2.54
C SER A 105 -15.51 15.27 -2.77
N PHE A 106 -14.54 14.37 -2.90
CA PHE A 106 -13.14 14.72 -3.13
C PHE A 106 -12.93 15.48 -4.45
N GLU A 107 -13.70 15.13 -5.48
CA GLU A 107 -13.58 15.74 -6.81
C GLU A 107 -13.82 17.26 -6.76
N TYR A 108 -14.81 17.70 -5.96
CA TYR A 108 -15.08 19.12 -5.76
C TYR A 108 -13.91 19.85 -5.09
N LEU A 109 -13.31 19.24 -4.06
CA LEU A 109 -12.12 19.80 -3.41
C LEU A 109 -10.97 19.91 -4.41
N TYR A 110 -10.72 18.85 -5.18
CA TYR A 110 -9.67 18.83 -6.18
C TYR A 110 -9.83 19.98 -7.19
N TYR A 111 -11.01 20.10 -7.80
CA TYR A 111 -11.27 21.17 -8.75
C TYR A 111 -11.19 22.57 -8.12
N SER A 112 -11.61 22.75 -6.87
CA SER A 112 -11.56 24.06 -6.20
C SER A 112 -10.14 24.59 -5.93
N MET A 113 -9.13 23.71 -5.89
CA MET A 113 -7.75 24.08 -5.57
C MET A 113 -6.86 24.21 -6.81
N PHE A 114 -7.25 23.55 -7.91
CA PHE A 114 -6.39 23.41 -9.10
C PHE A 114 -7.04 23.91 -10.40
N ASN A 115 -8.31 24.36 -10.36
CA ASN A 115 -8.95 25.19 -11.38
C ASN A 115 -9.22 26.59 -10.82
#